data_AF-A0AAW1MIV4-F1
#
_entry.id   AF-A0AAW1MIV4-F1
#
_cell.length_a   1.000
_cell.length_b   1.000
_cell.length_c   1.000
_cell.angle_alpha   90.00
_cell.angle_beta   90.00
_cell.angle_gamma   90.00
#
_symmetry.space_group_name_H-M   'P 1'
#
loop_
_entity.id
_entity.type
_entity.pdbx_description
1 polymer ?
#
loop_
_entity_poly.entity_id
_entity_poly.type
_entity_poly.pdbx_seq_one_letter_code
_entity_poly.pdbx_strand_id
1 'polypeptide(L)'
;MFCLFQYSGIRIGPVVKKDVMKASIMLEHESQYATILAFDVKIERDAQELADNLGVKVFQADIIYHLFDKFMAYREELKQKKREEFKNIAVFPCKLRVLPQFIFNSRDPIVVGVMVEAGIIKEGTPICVPTKEFVELGIVTSIENNHKQIESARKGMEVCIKIEPIPGESPKMFGRHFDEKDFLVSKISRQSIDACKDYFRDDLLKTDWQLMVEG
;
A
#
# COMPACT_ATOMS: atom_id res chain seq x y z
N MET A 1 21.38 -18.08 10.03
CA MET A 1 20.70 -17.13 9.12
C MET A 1 19.74 -17.79 8.12
N PHE A 2 19.49 -19.11 8.18
CA PHE A 2 18.48 -19.81 7.37
C PHE A 2 17.07 -19.85 8.01
N CYS A 3 16.90 -19.27 9.20
CA CYS A 3 15.80 -19.63 10.10
C CYS A 3 14.51 -18.80 9.94
N LEU A 4 14.37 -17.99 8.89
CA LEU A 4 13.23 -17.07 8.75
C LEU A 4 12.32 -17.34 7.53
N PHE A 5 12.63 -18.35 6.71
CA PHE A 5 11.79 -18.70 5.56
C PHE A 5 11.04 -20.00 5.84
N GLN A 6 9.72 -19.94 5.70
CA GLN A 6 8.90 -21.13 5.68
C GLN A 6 9.20 -21.90 4.39
N TYR A 7 9.45 -23.20 4.52
CA TYR A 7 9.65 -24.10 3.38
C TYR A 7 8.60 -25.20 3.42
N SER A 8 8.09 -25.59 2.26
CA SER A 8 7.08 -26.66 2.13
C SER A 8 7.71 -28.04 1.86
N GLY A 9 8.98 -28.08 1.45
CA GLY A 9 9.69 -29.34 1.20
C GLY A 9 11.19 -29.15 1.02
N ILE A 10 11.95 -30.18 1.38
CA ILE A 10 13.41 -30.27 1.17
C ILE A 10 13.68 -31.62 0.52
N ARG A 11 14.55 -31.62 -0.50
CA ARG A 11 15.01 -32.85 -1.15
C ARG A 11 16.41 -32.68 -1.71
N ILE A 12 17.15 -33.79 -1.81
CA ILE A 12 18.46 -33.88 -2.45
C ILE A 12 18.28 -34.42 -3.88
N GLY A 13 19.12 -33.95 -4.82
CA GLY A 13 19.13 -34.40 -6.21
C GLY A 13 18.53 -33.40 -7.20
N PRO A 14 18.57 -33.71 -8.51
CA PRO A 14 18.11 -32.80 -9.56
C PRO A 14 16.64 -32.44 -9.40
N VAL A 15 16.24 -31.25 -9.85
CA VAL A 15 14.83 -30.83 -9.84
C VAL A 15 14.06 -31.59 -10.91
N VAL A 16 12.96 -32.22 -10.53
CA VAL A 16 12.11 -33.05 -11.40
C VAL A 16 10.68 -32.51 -11.43
N LYS A 17 9.85 -32.97 -12.38
CA LYS A 17 8.43 -32.56 -12.49
C LYS A 17 7.65 -32.63 -11.17
N LYS A 18 7.93 -33.65 -10.34
CA LYS A 18 7.25 -33.83 -9.05
C LYS A 18 7.47 -32.66 -8.08
N ASP A 19 8.61 -31.96 -8.16
CA ASP A 19 8.85 -30.77 -7.32
C ASP A 19 8.05 -29.59 -7.80
N VAL A 20 8.00 -29.41 -9.12
CA VAL A 20 7.22 -28.36 -9.77
C VAL A 20 5.75 -28.50 -9.43
N MET A 21 5.21 -29.74 -9.49
CA MET A 21 3.83 -30.02 -9.10
C MET A 21 3.55 -29.73 -7.62
N LYS A 22 4.54 -29.89 -6.73
CA LYS A 22 4.37 -29.52 -5.32
C LYS A 22 4.40 -28.01 -5.13
N ALA A 23 5.31 -27.33 -5.81
CA ALA A 23 5.44 -25.87 -5.77
C ALA A 23 4.23 -25.18 -6.40
N SER A 24 3.62 -25.75 -7.45
CA SER A 24 2.46 -25.19 -8.12
C SER A 24 1.21 -25.13 -7.23
N ILE A 25 1.09 -26.00 -6.22
CA ILE A 25 -0.01 -25.94 -5.24
C ILE A 25 0.02 -24.59 -4.49
N MET A 26 1.19 -23.98 -4.32
CA MET A 26 1.31 -22.67 -3.67
C MET A 26 0.80 -21.52 -4.55
N LEU A 27 0.62 -21.72 -5.87
CA LEU A 27 0.09 -20.67 -6.75
C LEU A 27 -1.35 -20.28 -6.38
N GLU A 28 -2.15 -21.24 -5.90
CA GLU A 28 -3.55 -21.02 -5.52
C GLU A 28 -3.69 -20.35 -4.14
N HIS A 29 -2.64 -20.40 -3.31
CA HIS A 29 -2.64 -19.81 -1.97
C HIS A 29 -1.87 -18.48 -1.93
N GLU A 30 -0.57 -18.54 -2.20
CA GLU A 30 0.33 -17.39 -2.17
C GLU A 30 1.36 -17.54 -3.30
N SER A 31 1.04 -16.96 -4.46
CA SER A 31 1.85 -17.08 -5.67
C SER A 31 3.32 -16.64 -5.50
N GLN A 32 3.60 -15.75 -4.54
CA GLN A 32 4.96 -15.34 -4.17
C GLN A 32 5.83 -16.49 -3.63
N TYR A 33 5.22 -17.56 -3.12
CA TYR A 33 5.90 -18.73 -2.56
C TYR A 33 5.91 -19.94 -3.52
N ALA A 34 5.32 -19.82 -4.70
CA ALA A 34 5.41 -20.82 -5.77
C ALA A 34 6.78 -20.77 -6.45
N THR A 35 7.83 -21.06 -5.69
CA THR A 35 9.22 -20.96 -6.12
C THR A 35 10.02 -22.21 -5.72
N ILE A 36 11.03 -22.54 -6.51
CA ILE A 36 11.98 -23.63 -6.23
C ILE A 36 13.39 -23.05 -6.15
N LEU A 37 14.09 -23.34 -5.06
CA LEU A 37 15.49 -22.94 -4.84
C LEU A 37 16.41 -24.16 -5.09
N ALA A 38 17.08 -24.19 -6.24
CA ALA A 38 17.97 -25.26 -6.68
C ALA A 38 19.44 -24.89 -6.43
N PHE A 39 19.98 -25.33 -5.31
CA PHE A 39 21.39 -25.14 -4.94
C PHE A 39 22.26 -26.29 -5.44
N ASP A 40 23.26 -25.98 -6.26
CA ASP A 40 24.26 -26.92 -6.79
C ASP A 40 23.66 -28.23 -7.38
N VAL A 41 22.51 -28.11 -8.04
CA VAL A 41 21.82 -29.23 -8.69
C VAL A 41 21.35 -28.85 -10.09
N LYS A 42 21.21 -29.85 -10.94
CA LYS A 42 20.64 -29.70 -12.28
C LYS A 42 19.12 -29.63 -12.22
N ILE A 43 18.51 -28.97 -13.20
CA ILE A 43 17.07 -28.97 -13.44
C ILE A 43 16.81 -29.83 -14.67
N GLU A 44 15.94 -30.83 -14.55
CA GLU A 44 15.54 -31.63 -15.71
C GLU A 44 14.73 -30.76 -16.69
N ARG A 45 14.93 -30.99 -17.99
CA ARG A 45 14.31 -30.15 -19.04
C ARG A 45 12.80 -30.12 -18.93
N ASP A 46 12.21 -31.28 -18.67
CA ASP A 46 10.77 -31.45 -18.58
C ASP A 46 10.19 -30.85 -17.28
N ALA A 47 11.00 -30.69 -16.24
CA ALA A 47 10.67 -29.92 -15.05
C ALA A 47 10.70 -28.42 -15.34
N GLN A 48 11.72 -27.91 -16.04
CA GLN A 48 11.81 -26.50 -16.42
C GLN A 48 10.62 -26.09 -17.31
N GLU A 49 10.31 -26.89 -18.33
CA GLU A 49 9.15 -26.65 -19.21
C GLU A 49 7.83 -26.62 -18.43
N LEU A 50 7.65 -27.54 -17.47
CA LEU A 50 6.46 -27.56 -16.63
C LEU A 50 6.41 -26.33 -15.71
N ALA A 51 7.54 -25.89 -15.18
CA ALA A 51 7.61 -24.73 -14.31
C ALA A 51 7.23 -23.45 -15.05
N ASP A 52 7.73 -23.27 -16.26
CA ASP A 52 7.39 -22.12 -17.11
C ASP A 52 5.92 -22.13 -17.49
N ASN A 53 5.34 -23.30 -17.83
CA ASN A 53 3.92 -23.43 -18.17
C ASN A 53 2.98 -23.14 -16.99
N LEU A 54 3.35 -23.56 -15.78
CA LEU A 54 2.54 -23.34 -14.58
C LEU A 54 2.81 -21.98 -13.90
N GLY A 55 3.86 -21.27 -14.30
CA GLY A 55 4.28 -20.02 -13.66
C GLY A 55 5.03 -20.20 -12.33
N VAL A 56 5.65 -21.37 -12.12
CA VAL A 56 6.51 -21.65 -10.96
C VAL A 56 7.91 -21.11 -11.22
N LYS A 57 8.41 -20.23 -10.34
CA LYS A 57 9.75 -19.64 -10.55
C LYS A 57 10.84 -20.54 -9.98
N VAL A 58 11.73 -21.03 -10.85
CA VAL A 58 12.91 -21.81 -10.44
C VAL A 58 14.15 -20.91 -10.40
N PHE A 59 14.82 -20.88 -9.25
CA PHE A 59 16.11 -20.22 -9.08
C PHE A 59 17.19 -21.27 -8.99
N GLN A 60 18.24 -21.14 -9.80
CA GLN A 60 19.40 -22.02 -9.78
C GLN A 60 20.66 -21.20 -9.46
N ALA A 61 21.49 -21.73 -8.56
CA ALA A 61 22.82 -21.22 -8.27
C ALA A 61 23.70 -22.31 -7.65
N ASP A 62 25.00 -22.20 -7.90
CA ASP A 62 26.10 -22.97 -7.31
C ASP A 62 26.54 -22.43 -5.94
N ILE A 63 26.23 -21.17 -5.64
CA ILE A 63 26.53 -20.50 -4.36
C ILE A 63 25.21 -20.11 -3.67
N ILE A 64 25.10 -20.48 -2.39
CA ILE A 64 23.85 -20.34 -1.63
C ILE A 64 23.43 -18.87 -1.42
N TYR A 65 24.40 -17.95 -1.32
CA TYR A 65 24.14 -16.52 -1.20
C TYR A 65 23.52 -15.93 -2.48
N HIS A 66 23.99 -16.33 -3.65
CA HIS A 66 23.38 -15.87 -4.92
C HIS A 66 21.95 -16.37 -5.08
N LEU A 67 21.66 -17.59 -4.60
CA LEU A 67 20.30 -18.13 -4.60
C LEU A 67 19.38 -17.28 -3.72
N PHE A 68 19.90 -16.89 -2.56
CA PHE A 68 19.21 -16.03 -1.61
C PHE A 68 18.93 -14.64 -2.18
N ASP A 69 19.95 -13.99 -2.75
CA ASP A 69 19.82 -12.66 -3.33
C ASP A 69 18.80 -12.64 -4.47
N LYS A 70 18.83 -13.64 -5.36
CA LYS A 70 17.85 -13.79 -6.44
C LYS A 70 16.43 -13.94 -5.91
N PHE A 71 16.24 -14.76 -4.87
CA PHE A 71 14.93 -14.97 -4.26
C PHE A 71 14.42 -13.71 -3.56
N MET A 72 15.28 -13.01 -2.80
CA MET A 72 14.91 -11.78 -2.12
C MET A 72 14.57 -10.66 -3.11
N ALA A 73 15.35 -10.52 -4.20
CA ALA A 73 15.05 -9.57 -5.26
C ALA A 73 13.69 -9.84 -5.91
N TYR A 74 13.38 -11.10 -6.20
CA TYR A 74 12.08 -11.50 -6.75
C TYR A 74 10.91 -11.20 -5.79
N ARG A 75 11.09 -11.50 -4.49
CA ARG A 75 10.08 -11.18 -3.48
C ARG A 75 9.83 -9.68 -3.38
N GLU A 76 10.89 -8.89 -3.39
CA GLU A 76 10.79 -7.43 -3.34
C GLU A 76 10.10 -6.88 -4.59
N GLU A 77 10.43 -7.40 -5.77
CA GLU A 77 9.76 -7.04 -7.03
C GLU A 77 8.24 -7.34 -6.97
N LEU A 78 7.86 -8.53 -6.48
CA LEU A 78 6.45 -8.88 -6.32
C LEU A 78 5.74 -7.99 -5.29
N LYS A 79 6.40 -7.70 -4.16
CA LYS A 79 5.88 -6.78 -3.14
C LYS A 79 5.65 -5.40 -3.75
N GLN A 80 6.59 -4.87 -4.52
CA GLN A 80 6.47 -3.57 -5.18
C GLN A 80 5.35 -3.56 -6.23
N LYS A 81 5.25 -4.61 -7.07
CA LYS A 81 4.17 -4.74 -8.05
C LYS A 81 2.79 -4.73 -7.39
N LYS A 82 2.62 -5.48 -6.30
CA LYS A 82 1.37 -5.50 -5.53
C LYS A 82 1.09 -4.15 -4.88
N ARG A 83 2.11 -3.48 -4.33
CA ARG A 83 1.95 -2.12 -3.79
C ARG A 83 1.50 -1.14 -4.85
N GLU A 84 2.04 -1.20 -6.07
CA GLU A 84 1.61 -0.30 -7.15
C GLU A 84 0.18 -0.61 -7.60
N GLU A 85 -0.18 -1.88 -7.74
CA GLU A 85 -1.54 -2.34 -8.08
C GLU A 85 -2.59 -1.83 -7.07
N PHE A 86 -2.26 -1.86 -5.78
CA PHE A 86 -3.18 -1.48 -4.70
C PHE A 86 -2.98 -0.05 -4.17
N LYS A 87 -2.07 0.73 -4.75
CA LYS A 87 -1.72 2.09 -4.28
C LYS A 87 -2.94 3.01 -4.20
N ASN A 88 -3.82 2.96 -5.20
CA ASN A 88 -5.01 3.82 -5.29
C ASN A 88 -6.18 3.32 -4.44
N ILE A 89 -6.12 2.06 -3.98
CA ILE A 89 -7.14 1.45 -3.10
C ILE A 89 -6.79 1.69 -1.63
N ALA A 90 -5.50 1.68 -1.31
CA ALA A 90 -4.98 1.85 0.04
C ALA A 90 -5.10 3.31 0.53
N VAL A 91 -6.17 3.58 1.25
CA VAL A 91 -6.38 4.84 1.96
C VAL A 91 -5.76 4.74 3.35
N PHE A 92 -4.79 5.61 3.63
CA PHE A 92 -4.11 5.70 4.92
C PHE A 92 -4.94 6.54 5.89
N PRO A 93 -4.94 6.20 7.19
CA PRO A 93 -5.72 6.92 8.18
C PRO A 93 -5.07 8.27 8.45
N CYS A 94 -5.86 9.34 8.41
CA CYS A 94 -5.40 10.67 8.80
C CYS A 94 -6.47 11.44 9.57
N LYS A 95 -6.01 12.32 10.47
CA LYS A 95 -6.81 13.35 11.12
C LYS A 95 -6.15 14.69 10.91
N LEU A 96 -6.89 15.63 10.34
CA LEU A 96 -6.41 16.94 9.93
C LEU A 96 -7.21 18.02 10.64
N ARG A 97 -6.53 19.09 11.04
CA ARG A 97 -7.14 20.32 11.53
C ARG A 97 -6.86 21.44 10.55
N VAL A 98 -7.89 22.15 10.13
CA VAL A 98 -7.74 23.31 9.24
C VAL A 98 -7.08 24.45 10.00
N LEU A 99 -6.14 25.15 9.35
CA LEU A 99 -5.49 26.34 9.88
C LEU A 99 -6.29 27.57 9.42
N PRO A 100 -6.96 28.30 10.33
CA PRO A 100 -7.88 29.38 9.96
C PRO A 100 -7.24 30.50 9.13
N GLN A 101 -5.96 30.77 9.37
CA GLN A 101 -5.20 31.80 8.65
C GLN A 101 -4.77 31.38 7.23
N PHE A 102 -4.97 30.11 6.83
CA PHE A 102 -4.49 29.56 5.56
C PHE A 102 -5.65 28.95 4.75
N ILE A 103 -6.67 29.76 4.44
CA ILE A 103 -7.75 29.35 3.54
C ILE A 103 -7.58 30.12 2.23
N PHE A 104 -7.14 29.45 1.17
CA PHE A 104 -6.79 30.06 -0.11
C PHE A 104 -7.93 29.99 -1.13
N ASN A 105 -8.67 28.88 -1.14
CA ASN A 105 -9.90 28.75 -1.93
C ASN A 105 -10.94 27.94 -1.16
N SER A 106 -12.17 28.45 -1.10
CA SER A 106 -13.22 27.87 -0.25
C SER A 106 -14.10 26.84 -0.97
N ARG A 107 -14.00 26.72 -2.30
CA ARG A 107 -14.80 25.78 -3.10
C ARG A 107 -14.14 25.49 -4.46
N ASP A 108 -14.19 24.21 -4.85
CA ASP A 108 -13.95 23.69 -6.21
C ASP A 108 -12.76 24.32 -6.98
N PRO A 109 -11.52 23.91 -6.68
CA PRO A 109 -11.12 23.00 -5.60
C PRO A 109 -10.99 23.73 -4.26
N ILE A 110 -11.24 23.04 -3.15
CA ILE A 110 -10.93 23.61 -1.82
C ILE A 110 -9.40 23.60 -1.65
N VAL A 111 -8.82 24.74 -1.29
CA VAL A 111 -7.37 24.88 -1.03
C VAL A 111 -7.18 25.46 0.36
N VAL A 112 -6.69 24.64 1.28
CA VAL A 112 -6.57 24.98 2.70
C VAL A 112 -5.25 24.47 3.28
N GLY A 113 -4.67 25.25 4.20
CA GLY A 113 -3.59 24.83 5.08
C GLY A 113 -4.16 23.97 6.20
N VAL A 114 -3.50 22.85 6.48
CA VAL A 114 -3.90 21.90 7.52
C VAL A 114 -2.71 21.50 8.37
N MET A 115 -2.98 21.23 9.64
CA MET A 115 -2.08 20.51 10.53
C MET A 115 -2.47 19.03 10.51
N VAL A 116 -1.50 18.15 10.23
CA VAL A 116 -1.71 16.70 10.41
C VAL A 116 -1.62 16.38 11.90
N GLU A 117 -2.77 16.14 12.53
CA GLU A 117 -2.87 15.85 13.98
C GLU A 117 -2.56 14.37 14.28
N ALA A 118 -2.94 13.47 13.36
CA ALA A 118 -2.64 12.05 13.46
C ALA A 118 -2.55 11.38 12.09
N GLY A 119 -1.78 10.30 12.01
CA GLY A 119 -1.69 9.47 10.82
C GLY A 119 -0.89 10.10 9.68
N ILE A 120 -1.30 9.77 8.45
CA ILE A 120 -0.60 10.13 7.22
C ILE A 120 -1.62 10.53 6.17
N ILE A 121 -1.48 11.72 5.61
CA ILE A 121 -2.22 12.14 4.43
C ILE A 121 -1.37 11.91 3.17
N LYS A 122 -1.99 11.36 2.13
CA LYS A 122 -1.37 11.15 0.81
C LYS A 122 -2.24 11.74 -0.30
N GLU A 123 -1.64 12.05 -1.43
CA GLU A 123 -2.42 12.30 -2.64
C GLU A 123 -3.31 11.08 -2.97
N GLY A 124 -4.52 11.35 -3.46
CA GLY A 124 -5.57 10.35 -3.67
C GLY A 124 -6.43 10.04 -2.44
N THR A 125 -6.12 10.60 -1.26
CA THR A 125 -6.90 10.32 -0.05
C THR A 125 -8.27 11.00 -0.11
N PRO A 126 -9.40 10.25 -0.01
CA PRO A 126 -10.73 10.83 0.14
C PRO A 126 -10.91 11.40 1.55
N ILE A 127 -11.51 12.59 1.65
CA ILE A 127 -11.65 13.35 2.90
C ILE A 127 -13.12 13.59 3.23
N CYS A 128 -13.48 13.42 4.50
CA CYS A 128 -14.79 13.71 5.03
C CYS A 128 -14.73 14.44 6.38
N VAL A 129 -15.89 14.94 6.83
CA VAL A 129 -16.07 15.65 8.11
C VAL A 129 -16.97 14.82 9.02
N PRO A 130 -16.42 14.10 10.02
CA PRO A 130 -17.20 13.18 10.86
C PRO A 130 -18.31 13.87 11.65
N THR A 131 -18.06 15.08 12.16
CA THR A 131 -19.00 15.87 12.97
C THR A 131 -20.23 16.34 12.21
N LYS A 132 -20.21 16.25 10.88
CA LYS A 132 -21.29 16.67 9.97
C LYS A 132 -21.86 15.47 9.23
N GLU A 133 -22.18 14.37 9.93
CA GLU A 133 -22.71 13.15 9.33
C GLU A 133 -21.79 12.59 8.21
N PHE A 134 -20.47 12.66 8.42
CA PHE A 134 -19.47 12.23 7.44
C PHE A 134 -19.60 12.92 6.07
N VAL A 135 -19.96 14.21 6.04
CA VAL A 135 -19.98 15.01 4.80
C VAL A 135 -18.67 14.83 4.03
N GLU A 136 -18.78 14.29 2.82
CA GLU A 136 -17.66 14.04 1.93
C GLU A 136 -17.26 15.33 1.23
N LEU A 137 -15.99 15.70 1.37
CA LEU A 137 -15.46 16.92 0.79
C LEU A 137 -14.90 16.70 -0.60
N GLY A 138 -14.30 15.53 -0.83
CA GLY A 138 -13.59 15.23 -2.07
C GLY A 138 -12.35 14.40 -1.87
N ILE A 139 -11.46 14.46 -2.85
CA ILE A 139 -10.20 13.72 -2.89
C ILE A 139 -9.04 14.72 -2.88
N VAL A 140 -8.01 14.45 -2.07
CA VAL A 140 -6.77 15.25 -2.08
C VAL A 140 -6.01 15.00 -3.38
N THR A 141 -5.83 16.03 -4.20
CA THR A 141 -5.11 15.92 -5.49
C THR A 141 -3.76 16.64 -5.51
N SER A 142 -3.41 17.36 -4.45
CA SER A 142 -2.08 17.95 -4.27
C SER A 142 -1.80 18.21 -2.80
N ILE A 143 -0.56 17.97 -2.38
CA ILE A 143 -0.06 18.34 -1.05
C ILE A 143 1.21 19.18 -1.23
N GLU A 144 1.28 20.33 -0.57
CA GLU A 144 2.43 21.23 -0.62
C GLU A 144 2.96 21.55 0.77
N ASN A 145 4.28 21.53 0.92
CA ASN A 145 4.99 22.00 2.10
C ASN A 145 6.01 23.04 1.68
N ASN A 146 5.88 24.27 2.18
CA ASN A 146 6.75 25.41 1.83
C ASN A 146 6.91 25.59 0.29
N HIS A 147 5.78 25.58 -0.44
CA HIS A 147 5.71 25.71 -1.91
C HIS A 147 6.38 24.57 -2.71
N LYS A 148 6.69 23.44 -2.06
CA LYS A 148 7.15 22.23 -2.75
C LYS A 148 6.07 21.16 -2.68
N GLN A 149 5.71 20.61 -3.83
CA GLN A 149 4.85 19.44 -3.89
C GLN A 149 5.52 18.24 -3.22
N ILE A 150 4.75 17.52 -2.41
CA ILE A 150 5.15 16.30 -1.72
C ILE A 150 4.03 15.27 -1.86
N GLU A 151 4.39 13.99 -1.95
CA GLU A 151 3.38 12.93 -2.13
C GLU A 151 2.60 12.61 -0.84
N SER A 152 3.17 12.95 0.32
CA SER A 152 2.58 12.62 1.62
C SER A 152 3.07 13.54 2.75
N ALA A 153 2.24 13.69 3.78
CA ALA A 153 2.58 14.38 5.01
C ALA A 153 2.14 13.58 6.24
N ARG A 154 2.94 13.62 7.31
CA ARG A 154 2.71 12.88 8.56
C ARG A 154 2.34 13.81 9.71
N LYS A 155 1.85 13.22 10.79
CA LYS A 155 1.61 13.88 12.08
C LYS A 155 2.70 14.91 12.42
N GLY A 156 2.26 16.11 12.80
CA GLY A 156 3.13 17.23 13.18
C GLY A 156 3.59 18.10 12.02
N MET A 157 3.23 17.78 10.77
CA MET A 157 3.51 18.63 9.60
C MET A 157 2.35 19.57 9.27
N GLU A 158 2.66 20.84 9.04
CA GLU A 158 1.73 21.82 8.47
C GLU A 158 1.91 21.84 6.95
N VAL A 159 0.84 21.58 6.21
CA VAL A 159 0.86 21.46 4.74
C VAL A 159 -0.37 22.11 4.12
N CYS A 160 -0.25 22.58 2.89
CA CYS A 160 -1.40 22.98 2.10
C CYS A 160 -1.92 21.77 1.31
N ILE A 161 -3.24 21.55 1.34
CA ILE A 161 -3.89 20.50 0.57
C ILE A 161 -4.89 21.09 -0.41
N LYS A 162 -4.96 20.51 -1.60
CA LYS A 162 -6.00 20.78 -2.60
C LYS A 162 -6.97 19.60 -2.63
N ILE A 163 -8.25 19.86 -2.35
CA ILE A 163 -9.33 18.87 -2.35
C ILE A 163 -10.24 19.14 -3.53
N GLU A 164 -10.29 18.18 -4.46
CA GLU A 164 -11.21 18.23 -5.61
C GLU A 164 -12.51 17.49 -5.29
N PRO A 165 -13.67 18.04 -5.70
CA PRO A 165 -14.96 17.43 -5.41
C PRO A 165 -15.10 16.09 -6.14
N ILE A 166 -15.93 15.21 -5.57
CA ILE A 166 -16.26 13.92 -6.20
C ILE A 166 -17.13 14.20 -7.45
N PRO A 167 -16.78 13.67 -8.63
CA PRO A 167 -17.57 13.85 -9.84
C PRO A 167 -19.03 13.39 -9.65
N GLY A 168 -19.98 14.24 -10.04
CA GLY A 168 -21.41 13.95 -9.92
C GLY A 168 -22.05 14.39 -8.60
N GLU A 169 -21.26 14.83 -7.61
CA GLU A 169 -21.77 15.40 -6.37
C GLU A 169 -21.74 16.94 -6.38
N SER A 170 -22.65 17.55 -5.62
CA SER A 170 -22.60 19.00 -5.41
C SER A 170 -21.39 19.37 -4.54
N PRO A 171 -20.48 20.22 -5.03
CA PRO A 171 -19.23 20.53 -4.34
C PRO A 171 -19.50 21.20 -2.99
N LYS A 172 -18.76 20.77 -1.97
CA LYS A 172 -18.82 21.36 -0.63
C LYS A 172 -18.01 22.66 -0.59
N MET A 173 -18.30 23.46 0.43
CA MET A 173 -17.74 24.80 0.58
C MET A 173 -17.34 25.03 2.03
N PHE A 174 -16.12 25.49 2.22
CA PHE A 174 -15.60 25.97 3.50
C PHE A 174 -16.38 27.21 3.96
N GLY A 175 -16.77 27.26 5.24
CA GLY A 175 -17.60 28.31 5.82
C GLY A 175 -19.11 28.11 5.65
N ARG A 176 -19.54 27.06 4.92
CA ARG A 176 -20.96 26.68 4.81
C ARG A 176 -21.22 25.25 5.26
N HIS A 177 -20.47 24.29 4.71
CA HIS A 177 -20.67 22.87 4.99
C HIS A 177 -19.78 22.39 6.13
N PHE A 178 -18.61 22.99 6.28
CA PHE A 178 -17.64 22.75 7.35
C PHE A 178 -16.83 24.03 7.58
N ASP A 179 -16.20 24.15 8.74
CA ASP A 179 -15.36 25.30 9.11
C ASP A 179 -14.05 24.85 9.80
N GLU A 180 -13.27 25.81 10.31
CA GLU A 180 -11.98 25.55 10.94
C GLU A 180 -12.03 24.76 12.26
N LYS A 181 -13.22 24.66 12.87
CA LYS A 181 -13.44 23.93 14.13
C LYS A 181 -13.72 22.45 13.86
N ASP A 182 -14.11 22.11 12.64
CA ASP A 182 -14.32 20.75 12.21
C ASP A 182 -12.97 20.05 11.92
N PHE A 183 -12.85 18.80 12.35
CA PHE A 183 -11.74 17.94 11.92
C PHE A 183 -12.06 17.28 10.60
N LEU A 184 -11.05 17.19 9.74
CA LEU A 184 -11.13 16.40 8.51
C LEU A 184 -10.48 15.05 8.75
N VAL A 185 -11.08 13.98 8.26
CA VAL A 185 -10.49 12.64 8.35
C VAL A 185 -10.49 11.96 6.98
N SER A 186 -9.61 10.97 6.82
CA SER A 186 -9.64 10.07 5.68
C SER A 186 -10.91 9.22 5.71
N LYS A 187 -11.62 9.10 4.58
CA LYS A 187 -12.73 8.15 4.43
C LYS A 187 -12.16 6.78 4.04
N ILE A 188 -12.17 5.83 4.99
CA ILE A 188 -11.54 4.52 4.80
C ILE A 188 -12.60 3.47 4.48
N SER A 189 -12.39 2.72 3.38
CA SER A 189 -13.25 1.59 3.01
C SER A 189 -12.72 0.27 3.57
N ARG A 190 -13.56 -0.77 3.66
CA ARG A 190 -13.08 -2.12 4.04
C ARG A 190 -11.98 -2.64 3.10
N GLN A 191 -12.13 -2.40 1.80
CA GLN A 191 -11.11 -2.77 0.80
C GLN A 191 -9.78 -2.06 1.07
N SER A 192 -9.84 -0.79 1.50
CA SER A 192 -8.65 -0.02 1.87
C SER A 192 -7.96 -0.61 3.11
N ILE A 193 -8.73 -1.05 4.11
CA ILE A 193 -8.19 -1.71 5.32
C ILE A 193 -7.46 -2.99 4.94
N ASP A 194 -8.08 -3.83 4.10
CA ASP A 194 -7.48 -5.10 3.67
C ASP A 194 -6.21 -4.87 2.84
N ALA A 195 -6.26 -3.93 1.89
CA ALA A 195 -5.08 -3.52 1.13
C ALA A 195 -3.94 -3.01 2.04
N CYS A 196 -4.27 -2.22 3.07
CA CYS A 196 -3.27 -1.75 4.04
C CYS A 196 -2.65 -2.89 4.84
N LYS A 197 -3.45 -3.90 5.23
CA LYS A 197 -2.97 -5.05 6.01
C LYS A 197 -2.04 -5.93 5.19
N ASP A 198 -2.38 -6.15 3.93
CA ASP A 198 -1.72 -7.13 3.08
C ASP A 198 -0.45 -6.54 2.43
N TYR A 199 -0.48 -5.25 2.04
CA TYR A 199 0.58 -4.67 1.19
C TYR A 199 1.32 -3.46 1.80
N PHE A 200 0.73 -2.79 2.80
CA PHE A 200 1.26 -1.54 3.38
C PHE A 200 1.44 -1.58 4.90
N ARG A 201 1.53 -2.78 5.48
CA ARG A 201 1.62 -2.95 6.93
C ARG A 201 2.81 -2.24 7.57
N ASP A 202 3.94 -2.26 6.88
CA ASP A 202 5.20 -1.67 7.34
C ASP A 202 5.19 -0.13 7.25
N ASP A 203 4.28 0.46 6.47
CA ASP A 203 4.14 1.91 6.31
C ASP A 203 3.35 2.57 7.45
N LEU A 204 2.59 1.76 8.19
CA LEU A 204 1.66 2.20 9.22
C LEU A 204 2.24 1.93 10.61
N LEU A 205 2.30 2.98 11.43
CA LEU A 205 2.68 2.85 12.83
C LEU A 205 1.53 2.20 13.62
N LYS A 206 1.85 1.68 14.82
CA LYS A 206 0.83 1.11 15.71
C LYS A 206 -0.31 2.09 16.01
N THR A 207 0.01 3.38 16.14
CA THR A 207 -0.97 4.45 16.34
C THR A 207 -1.82 4.72 15.11
N ASP A 208 -1.28 4.54 13.91
CA ASP A 208 -2.02 4.73 12.66
C ASP A 208 -3.08 3.62 12.53
N TRP A 209 -2.73 2.39 12.90
CA TRP A 209 -3.67 1.27 12.98
C TRP A 209 -4.79 1.47 13.99
N GLN A 210 -4.51 2.10 15.13
CA GLN A 210 -5.55 2.47 16.10
C GLN A 210 -6.52 3.49 15.49
N LEU A 211 -5.98 4.53 14.84
CA LEU A 211 -6.79 5.53 14.16
C LEU A 211 -7.68 4.93 13.06
N MET A 212 -7.19 3.91 12.35
CA MET A 212 -7.96 3.20 11.32
C MET A 212 -9.16 2.41 11.87
N VAL A 213 -9.15 2.04 13.15
CA VAL A 213 -10.27 1.33 13.81
C VAL A 213 -11.27 2.30 14.44
N GLU A 214 -10.82 3.50 14.80
CA GLU A 214 -11.63 4.55 15.45
C GLU A 214 -12.45 5.40 14.45
N GLY A 215 -11.97 5.53 13.20
CA GLY A 215 -12.59 6.32 12.13
C GLY A 215 -13.48 5.49 11.21
#